data_AF-A0A1H0YUX4-F1
#
_entry.id   AF-A0A1H0YUX4-F1
#
_cell.length_a   1.000
_cell.length_b   1.000
_cell.length_c   1.000
_cell.angle_alpha   90.00
_cell.angle_beta   90.00
_cell.angle_gamma   90.00
#
_symmetry.space_group_name_H-M   'P 1'
#
loop_
_entity.id
_entity.type
_entity.pdbx_description
1 polymer ?
#
loop_
_entity_poly.entity_id
_entity_poly.type
_entity_poly.pdbx_seq_one_letter_code
_entity_poly.pdbx_strand_id
1 'polypeptide(L)'
;MSAHPERSRTTVKTAAPAADEDCGRGGSAPATTRQKGVPAMGEETTAGRARAPGVGTGRKVALSTAALGAAGVLAVTGTHASFTASVSRGHTVSTSVSELVLGATGAATNRLGLDALDVQPGAVVRRAFDITNAGRSTFSAYTVRTTVISSSLLDTDAVNGLQARLERCSGPWVESGTSPDLSYTCSDGAGGAGAVTEVLSERPISISPPAALAGMASTAPGGTDHVLLTLRLPSTAGNAFENQMTSITYTFDAS
;
A
#
# COMPACT_ATOMS: atom_id res chain seq x y z
N MET A 1 -17.06 -63.93 32.86
CA MET A 1 -16.96 -62.47 33.07
C MET A 1 -16.00 -61.96 32.01
N SER A 2 -16.53 -61.53 30.85
CA SER A 2 -16.77 -60.11 30.50
C SER A 2 -15.45 -59.37 30.24
N ALA A 3 -15.18 -58.70 29.12
CA ALA A 3 -16.01 -58.31 27.98
C ALA A 3 -15.12 -58.03 26.74
N HIS A 4 -15.72 -58.20 25.57
CA HIS A 4 -15.23 -57.79 24.25
C HIS A 4 -15.38 -56.27 24.08
N PRO A 5 -14.41 -55.54 23.49
CA PRO A 5 -14.66 -54.19 22.99
C PRO A 5 -15.07 -54.20 21.50
N GLU A 6 -16.15 -53.47 21.27
CA GLU A 6 -16.94 -53.30 20.06
C GLU A 6 -16.24 -52.36 19.05
N ARG A 7 -16.19 -52.77 17.77
CA ARG A 7 -15.67 -51.97 16.65
C ARG A 7 -16.78 -51.09 16.07
N SER A 8 -16.68 -49.77 16.25
CA SER A 8 -17.51 -48.80 15.52
C SER A 8 -16.95 -48.56 14.11
N ARG A 9 -17.69 -49.03 13.10
CA ARG A 9 -17.52 -48.68 11.69
C ARG A 9 -18.24 -47.36 11.40
N THR A 10 -17.51 -46.33 10.99
CA THR A 10 -18.08 -45.11 10.42
C THR A 10 -18.07 -45.23 8.90
N THR A 11 -19.25 -45.35 8.31
CA THR A 11 -19.49 -45.40 6.87
C THR A 11 -19.62 -43.95 6.36
N VAL A 12 -18.67 -43.47 5.56
CA VAL A 12 -18.81 -42.18 4.85
C VAL A 12 -19.38 -42.47 3.46
N LYS A 13 -20.56 -41.91 3.21
CA LYS A 13 -21.36 -42.03 2.00
C LYS A 13 -20.86 -41.05 0.94
N THR A 14 -20.43 -41.59 -0.18
CA THR A 14 -20.14 -40.89 -1.44
C THR A 14 -21.39 -40.21 -1.99
N ALA A 15 -21.28 -38.94 -2.41
CA ALA A 15 -22.23 -38.32 -3.32
C ALA A 15 -21.54 -37.23 -4.16
N ALA A 16 -21.45 -37.50 -5.46
CA ALA A 16 -21.42 -36.57 -6.58
C ALA A 16 -22.29 -37.22 -7.68
N PRO A 17 -22.71 -36.56 -8.77
CA PRO A 17 -22.74 -35.12 -9.10
C PRO A 17 -24.18 -34.68 -9.50
N ALA A 18 -24.39 -33.40 -9.81
CA ALA A 18 -25.50 -32.97 -10.66
C ALA A 18 -25.08 -31.76 -11.51
N ALA A 19 -25.22 -31.93 -12.82
CA ALA A 19 -25.19 -30.90 -13.85
C ALA A 19 -26.63 -30.48 -14.19
N ASP A 20 -26.81 -29.23 -14.64
CA ASP A 20 -27.84 -28.71 -15.57
C ASP A 20 -27.46 -27.22 -15.79
N GLU A 21 -27.06 -26.75 -16.98
CA GLU A 21 -27.90 -26.27 -18.10
C GLU A 21 -28.94 -25.21 -17.66
N ASP A 22 -29.30 -24.15 -18.38
CA ASP A 22 -28.86 -23.37 -19.55
C ASP A 22 -29.76 -22.09 -19.49
N CYS A 23 -29.33 -20.98 -20.09
CA CYS A 23 -30.14 -19.93 -20.74
C CYS A 23 -29.54 -18.53 -20.54
N GLY A 24 -29.19 -17.86 -21.64
CA GLY A 24 -29.15 -16.40 -21.64
C GLY A 24 -28.32 -15.72 -22.73
N ARG A 25 -28.68 -15.93 -24.01
CA ARG A 25 -28.25 -15.07 -25.13
C ARG A 25 -28.63 -13.60 -24.86
N GLY A 26 -27.72 -12.69 -25.19
CA GLY A 26 -28.04 -11.26 -25.29
C GLY A 26 -26.85 -10.42 -25.75
N GLY A 27 -26.55 -10.46 -27.06
CA GLY A 27 -25.62 -9.50 -27.67
C GLY A 27 -26.26 -8.12 -27.80
N SER A 28 -25.46 -7.07 -27.61
CA SER A 28 -25.69 -5.75 -28.22
C SER A 28 -24.39 -4.93 -28.21
N ALA A 29 -24.12 -4.33 -29.36
CA ALA A 29 -22.90 -3.66 -29.78
C ALA A 29 -22.64 -2.31 -29.06
N PRO A 30 -21.40 -1.81 -29.06
CA PRO A 30 -21.10 -0.45 -28.62
C PRO A 30 -21.38 0.57 -29.74
N ALA A 31 -22.21 1.57 -29.42
CA ALA A 31 -22.51 2.72 -30.27
C ALA A 31 -21.29 3.65 -30.38
N THR A 32 -20.88 3.91 -31.61
CA THR A 32 -19.82 4.84 -32.00
C THR A 32 -20.39 6.24 -32.16
N THR A 33 -20.11 7.17 -31.24
CA THR A 33 -20.46 8.59 -31.43
C THR A 33 -19.31 9.31 -32.13
N ARG A 34 -19.53 9.55 -33.42
CA ARG A 34 -18.73 10.41 -34.32
C ARG A 34 -18.91 11.88 -33.90
N GLN A 35 -17.83 12.53 -33.48
CA GLN A 35 -17.79 13.98 -33.30
C GLN A 35 -17.43 14.63 -34.66
N LYS A 36 -18.40 15.31 -35.27
CA LYS A 36 -18.30 15.93 -36.59
C LYS A 36 -17.79 17.36 -36.45
N GLY A 37 -16.87 17.73 -37.35
CA GLY A 37 -16.03 18.92 -37.26
C GLY A 37 -16.72 20.28 -37.39
N VAL A 38 -15.98 21.27 -36.91
CA VAL A 38 -16.20 22.71 -37.06
C VAL A 38 -15.53 23.17 -38.37
N PRO A 39 -16.22 23.82 -39.30
CA PRO A 39 -15.57 24.53 -40.39
C PRO A 39 -15.23 25.98 -39.97
N ALA A 40 -14.01 26.39 -40.32
CA ALA A 40 -13.58 27.78 -40.40
C ALA A 40 -13.95 28.36 -41.78
N MET A 41 -14.50 29.58 -41.78
CA MET A 41 -14.61 30.55 -42.89
C MET A 41 -15.49 31.71 -42.35
N GLY A 42 -15.20 33.00 -42.55
CA GLY A 42 -14.17 33.68 -43.31
C GLY A 42 -14.16 35.16 -42.93
N GLU A 43 -13.10 35.84 -43.37
CA GLU A 43 -12.94 37.30 -43.42
C GLU A 43 -13.86 37.95 -44.46
N GLU A 44 -13.82 39.30 -44.45
CA GLU A 44 -14.46 40.30 -45.32
C GLU A 44 -15.75 40.94 -44.78
N THR A 45 -16.04 42.25 -44.93
CA THR A 45 -15.30 43.46 -45.33
C THR A 45 -16.27 44.63 -45.02
N THR A 46 -15.74 45.69 -44.39
CA THR A 46 -16.03 47.15 -44.48
C THR A 46 -17.43 47.74 -44.77
N ALA A 47 -17.65 48.90 -44.11
CA ALA A 47 -18.59 50.01 -44.35
C ALA A 47 -19.88 49.97 -43.51
N GLY A 48 -20.33 51.02 -42.81
CA GLY A 48 -19.95 52.41 -42.73
C GLY A 48 -21.17 53.20 -42.23
N ARG A 49 -20.93 54.39 -41.66
CA ARG A 49 -21.88 55.51 -41.50
C ARG A 49 -22.69 55.63 -40.19
N ALA A 50 -22.11 56.40 -39.28
CA ALA A 50 -22.64 57.60 -38.61
C ALA A 50 -24.15 57.72 -38.31
N ARG A 51 -24.48 57.84 -37.01
CA ARG A 51 -25.35 58.91 -36.44
C ARG A 51 -25.33 58.90 -34.90
N ALA A 52 -24.61 59.85 -34.30
CA ALA A 52 -25.07 60.57 -33.10
C ALA A 52 -25.75 61.87 -33.61
N PRO A 53 -26.62 62.61 -32.86
CA PRO A 53 -26.69 62.73 -31.40
C PRO A 53 -28.13 62.72 -30.82
N GLY A 54 -28.26 62.81 -29.50
CA GLY A 54 -29.55 63.03 -28.83
C GLY A 54 -29.44 63.08 -27.32
N VAL A 55 -29.12 64.26 -26.78
CA VAL A 55 -29.17 64.61 -25.36
C VAL A 55 -30.61 64.49 -24.85
N GLY A 56 -30.77 63.89 -23.67
CA GLY A 56 -32.07 63.76 -22.99
C GLY A 56 -31.90 63.49 -21.50
N THR A 57 -31.60 64.56 -20.77
CA THR A 57 -32.12 64.94 -19.45
C THR A 57 -32.33 63.83 -18.40
N GLY A 58 -31.54 63.91 -17.34
CA GLY A 58 -31.55 62.96 -16.23
C GLY A 58 -32.88 62.81 -15.49
N ARG A 59 -32.99 61.67 -14.82
CA ARG A 59 -33.98 61.45 -13.77
C ARG A 59 -33.25 60.95 -12.54
N LYS A 60 -32.97 61.92 -11.67
CA LYS A 60 -32.57 61.74 -10.27
C LYS A 60 -33.74 61.06 -9.54
N VAL A 61 -33.50 59.92 -8.91
CA VAL A 61 -34.41 59.39 -7.90
C VAL A 61 -33.86 59.79 -6.53
N ALA A 62 -34.51 60.83 -5.99
CA ALA A 62 -34.45 61.28 -4.61
C ALA A 62 -35.18 60.25 -3.71
N LEU A 63 -34.61 59.81 -2.60
CA LEU A 63 -34.63 60.41 -1.26
C LEU A 63 -35.79 59.89 -0.39
N SER A 64 -35.47 59.25 0.75
CA SER A 64 -36.23 59.37 2.01
C SER A 64 -35.38 58.97 3.21
N THR A 65 -35.41 59.89 4.18
CA THR A 65 -34.63 60.06 5.41
C THR A 65 -35.17 59.27 6.60
N ALA A 66 -34.27 58.88 7.51
CA ALA A 66 -34.56 58.83 8.95
C ALA A 66 -33.32 59.32 9.71
N ALA A 67 -33.44 60.48 10.36
CA ALA A 67 -32.43 61.10 11.20
C ALA A 67 -32.89 61.04 12.67
N LEU A 68 -32.04 60.51 13.55
CA LEU A 68 -32.02 60.76 14.99
C LEU A 68 -30.55 60.87 15.39
N GLY A 69 -30.18 62.01 15.99
CA GLY A 69 -28.79 62.49 16.03
C GLY A 69 -28.06 62.40 17.37
N ALA A 70 -26.77 62.76 17.32
CA ALA A 70 -26.02 63.58 18.30
C ALA A 70 -24.64 63.90 17.68
N ALA A 71 -24.12 65.09 17.94
CA ALA A 71 -22.97 65.69 17.25
C ALA A 71 -21.60 65.15 17.70
N GLY A 72 -20.64 65.14 16.76
CA GLY A 72 -19.20 64.97 17.01
C GLY A 72 -18.42 64.98 15.70
N VAL A 73 -17.93 66.14 15.26
CA VAL A 73 -17.07 66.26 14.07
C VAL A 73 -15.61 66.12 14.49
N LEU A 74 -14.95 65.05 14.05
CA LEU A 74 -13.53 65.08 13.75
C LEU A 74 -13.34 64.61 12.31
N ALA A 75 -12.61 65.42 11.54
CA ALA A 75 -12.32 65.20 10.14
C ALA A 75 -11.53 63.89 9.92
N VAL A 76 -11.97 63.04 9.00
CA VAL A 76 -11.12 62.05 8.34
C VAL A 76 -11.37 62.14 6.84
N THR A 77 -10.39 62.67 6.12
CA THR A 77 -10.30 62.67 4.66
C THR A 77 -10.03 61.26 4.16
N GLY A 78 -10.86 60.79 3.23
CA GLY A 78 -10.64 59.57 2.46
C GLY A 78 -11.82 58.62 2.50
N THR A 79 -12.83 58.83 1.65
CA THR A 79 -13.83 57.81 1.32
C THR A 79 -13.18 56.69 0.50
N HIS A 80 -12.45 55.81 1.16
CA HIS A 80 -12.06 54.53 0.58
C HIS A 80 -13.29 53.61 0.60
N ALA A 81 -13.94 53.44 -0.55
CA ALA A 81 -14.93 52.38 -0.71
C ALA A 81 -14.17 51.04 -0.73
N SER A 82 -14.31 50.24 0.32
CA SER A 82 -13.74 48.89 0.37
C SER A 82 -14.72 47.92 -0.26
N PHE A 83 -14.40 47.43 -1.46
CA PHE A 83 -15.18 46.38 -2.13
C PHE A 83 -14.57 45.03 -1.77
N THR A 84 -15.20 44.32 -0.85
CA THR A 84 -14.78 42.96 -0.50
C THR A 84 -15.60 41.97 -1.32
N ALA A 85 -14.97 41.32 -2.29
CA ALA A 85 -15.54 40.15 -2.95
C ALA A 85 -15.07 38.89 -2.19
N SER A 86 -16.01 38.21 -1.55
CA SER A 86 -15.75 36.93 -0.88
C SER A 86 -16.36 35.80 -1.69
N VAL A 87 -15.60 34.72 -1.93
CA VAL A 87 -16.14 33.46 -2.46
C VAL A 87 -16.14 32.43 -1.35
N SER A 88 -17.30 31.83 -1.08
CA SER A 88 -17.42 30.73 -0.11
C SER A 88 -17.68 29.44 -0.89
N ARG A 89 -16.62 28.64 -1.07
CA ARG A 89 -16.73 27.23 -1.47
C ARG A 89 -16.21 26.35 -0.33
N GLY A 90 -16.80 25.18 -0.18
CA GLY A 90 -16.22 24.15 0.68
C GLY A 90 -14.85 23.73 0.12
N HIS A 91 -13.82 23.82 0.94
CA HIS A 91 -12.50 23.25 0.66
C HIS A 91 -12.31 22.02 1.54
N THR A 92 -12.02 20.88 0.93
CA THR A 92 -11.56 19.71 1.67
C THR A 92 -10.04 19.76 1.75
N VAL A 93 -9.51 19.97 2.96
CA VAL A 93 -8.09 19.80 3.25
C VAL A 93 -7.93 18.42 3.88
N SER A 94 -7.15 17.55 3.24
CA SER A 94 -6.83 16.22 3.75
C SER A 94 -5.35 16.13 4.04
N THR A 95 -4.98 15.64 5.23
CA THR A 95 -3.58 15.36 5.58
C THR A 95 -3.13 14.05 4.93
N SER A 96 -1.85 13.91 4.59
CA SER A 96 -1.34 12.61 4.14
C SER A 96 -1.32 11.62 5.32
N VAL A 97 -1.57 10.35 5.03
CA VAL A 97 -1.50 9.25 6.01
C VAL A 97 -0.34 8.38 5.59
N SER A 98 0.55 8.06 6.53
CA SER A 98 1.63 7.09 6.31
C SER A 98 1.18 5.77 6.90
N GLU A 99 1.10 4.73 6.08
CA GLU A 99 0.61 3.41 6.51
C GLU A 99 1.43 2.33 5.82
N LEU A 100 2.06 1.49 6.63
CA LEU A 100 2.85 0.35 6.20
C LEU A 100 2.11 -0.93 6.58
N VAL A 101 1.84 -1.78 5.60
CA VAL A 101 1.03 -3.00 5.78
C VAL A 101 1.83 -4.22 5.34
N LEU A 102 1.81 -5.27 6.16
CA LEU A 102 2.25 -6.60 5.77
C LEU A 102 1.07 -7.39 5.17
N GLY A 103 1.36 -8.33 4.28
CA GLY A 103 0.35 -9.26 3.79
C GLY A 103 -0.38 -10.02 4.91
N ALA A 104 -1.54 -10.60 4.60
CA ALA A 104 -2.35 -11.32 5.58
C ALA A 104 -1.61 -12.54 6.13
N THR A 105 -1.49 -12.65 7.46
CA THR A 105 -0.78 -13.75 8.13
C THR A 105 -1.29 -15.12 7.67
N GLY A 106 -0.37 -16.00 7.28
CA GLY A 106 -0.67 -17.36 6.83
C GLY A 106 -0.99 -17.48 5.34
N ALA A 107 -1.20 -16.36 4.64
CA ALA A 107 -1.27 -16.34 3.18
C ALA A 107 0.13 -16.40 2.55
N ALA A 108 0.20 -16.67 1.24
CA ALA A 108 1.46 -16.63 0.49
C ALA A 108 2.13 -15.24 0.54
N THR A 109 1.34 -14.18 0.77
CA THR A 109 1.82 -12.80 0.95
C THR A 109 2.32 -12.51 2.37
N ASN A 110 2.24 -13.45 3.31
CA ASN A 110 2.91 -13.33 4.62
C ASN A 110 3.06 -14.69 5.33
N ARG A 111 4.25 -15.27 5.20
CA ARG A 111 4.65 -16.51 5.87
C ARG A 111 5.49 -16.29 7.14
N LEU A 112 5.67 -15.06 7.62
CA LEU A 112 6.53 -14.79 8.79
C LEU A 112 6.05 -15.48 10.08
N GLY A 113 4.76 -15.85 10.16
CA GLY A 113 4.19 -16.60 11.27
C GLY A 113 4.35 -18.12 11.19
N LEU A 114 5.04 -18.66 10.18
CA LEU A 114 5.32 -20.09 10.10
C LEU A 114 6.60 -20.44 10.85
N ASP A 115 6.46 -21.31 11.86
CA ASP A 115 7.57 -21.81 12.66
C ASP A 115 8.63 -22.51 11.80
N ALA A 116 9.88 -22.36 12.22
CA ALA A 116 11.00 -23.12 11.70
C ALA A 116 11.23 -24.31 12.63
N LEU A 117 10.85 -25.51 12.19
CA LEU A 117 10.99 -26.75 12.95
C LEU A 117 12.21 -27.53 12.47
N ASP A 118 12.80 -28.34 13.35
CA ASP A 118 13.89 -29.27 13.04
C ASP A 118 15.09 -28.63 12.30
N VAL A 119 15.39 -27.35 12.64
CA VAL A 119 16.50 -26.59 12.02
C VAL A 119 17.83 -27.17 12.48
N GLN A 120 18.51 -27.83 11.57
CA GLN A 120 19.83 -28.42 11.79
C GLN A 120 20.96 -27.51 11.27
N PRO A 121 22.21 -27.68 11.74
CA PRO A 121 23.36 -26.99 11.16
C PRO A 121 23.41 -27.13 9.63
N GLY A 122 23.56 -26.01 8.93
CA GLY A 122 23.51 -25.94 7.47
C GLY A 122 22.10 -25.79 6.87
N ALA A 123 21.04 -25.87 7.68
CA ALA A 123 19.68 -25.67 7.20
C ALA A 123 19.42 -24.23 6.76
N VAL A 124 18.55 -24.11 5.77
CA VAL A 124 18.09 -22.82 5.24
C VAL A 124 16.57 -22.81 5.25
N VAL A 125 15.99 -21.88 5.99
CA VAL A 125 14.55 -21.68 6.11
C VAL A 125 14.19 -20.38 5.41
N ARG A 126 13.12 -20.41 4.60
CA ARG A 126 12.70 -19.25 3.81
C ARG A 126 11.25 -18.90 4.08
N ARG A 127 10.94 -17.61 4.16
CA ARG A 127 9.58 -17.09 4.36
C ARG A 127 9.36 -15.87 3.46
N ALA A 128 8.41 -15.97 2.54
CA ALA A 128 8.00 -14.83 1.72
C ALA A 128 6.95 -13.99 2.42
N PHE A 129 6.98 -12.68 2.18
CA PHE A 129 5.97 -11.74 2.65
C PHE A 129 5.99 -10.46 1.81
N ASP A 130 4.86 -9.78 1.76
CA ASP A 130 4.70 -8.51 1.07
C ASP A 130 4.73 -7.36 2.08
N ILE A 131 5.44 -6.29 1.72
CA ILE A 131 5.39 -4.99 2.40
C ILE A 131 4.74 -4.00 1.45
N THR A 132 3.67 -3.33 1.88
CA THR A 132 2.92 -2.38 1.04
C THR A 132 2.83 -1.02 1.70
N ASN A 133 3.09 0.05 0.93
CA ASN A 133 2.71 1.40 1.32
C ASN A 133 1.22 1.60 1.04
N ALA A 134 0.39 1.32 2.03
CA ALA A 134 -1.07 1.48 1.95
C ALA A 134 -1.52 2.94 2.20
N GLY A 135 -0.57 3.82 2.55
CA GLY A 135 -0.83 5.21 2.84
C GLY A 135 -1.03 6.08 1.61
N ARG A 136 -0.91 7.39 1.83
CA ARG A 136 -0.96 8.46 0.82
C ARG A 136 0.34 9.28 0.76
N SER A 137 1.27 9.03 1.68
CA SER A 137 2.60 9.65 1.70
C SER A 137 3.62 8.76 1.01
N THR A 138 4.68 9.36 0.48
CA THR A 138 5.86 8.61 0.06
C THR A 138 6.75 8.28 1.25
N PHE A 139 7.37 7.10 1.26
CA PHE A 139 8.40 6.73 2.22
C PHE A 139 9.80 7.00 1.64
N SER A 140 10.69 7.49 2.48
CA SER A 140 12.08 7.82 2.16
C SER A 140 13.07 6.77 2.66
N ALA A 141 12.72 6.03 3.71
CA ALA A 141 13.56 4.98 4.28
C ALA A 141 12.74 3.83 4.85
N TYR A 142 13.39 2.67 4.95
CA TYR A 142 12.86 1.45 5.56
C TYR A 142 13.88 0.87 6.53
N THR A 143 13.43 0.34 7.66
CA THR A 143 14.28 -0.39 8.60
C THR A 143 13.63 -1.68 9.07
N VAL A 144 14.47 -2.64 9.46
CA VAL A 144 14.04 -3.85 10.16
C VAL A 144 14.74 -3.98 11.52
N ARG A 145 14.00 -4.42 12.52
CA ARG A 145 14.51 -4.83 13.83
C ARG A 145 13.93 -6.20 14.17
N THR A 146 14.67 -6.98 14.94
CA THR A 146 14.12 -8.15 15.63
C THR A 146 14.04 -7.92 17.12
N THR A 147 12.99 -8.42 17.74
CA THR A 147 12.81 -8.45 19.20
C THR A 147 12.71 -9.90 19.64
N VAL A 148 13.65 -10.33 20.47
CA VAL A 148 13.67 -11.69 21.01
C VAL A 148 12.69 -11.79 22.18
N ILE A 149 11.76 -12.73 22.11
CA ILE A 149 10.75 -12.99 23.15
C ILE A 149 11.22 -14.11 24.08
N SER A 150 11.80 -15.17 23.51
CA SER A 150 12.54 -16.22 24.23
C SER A 150 13.89 -16.42 23.54
N SER A 151 14.98 -16.39 24.31
CA SER A 151 16.34 -16.39 23.81
C SER A 151 17.03 -17.73 24.01
N SER A 152 17.95 -18.06 23.11
CA SER A 152 18.81 -19.24 23.15
C SER A 152 20.15 -18.97 22.44
N LEU A 153 20.97 -20.01 22.25
CA LEU A 153 22.19 -19.89 21.43
C LEU A 153 21.90 -19.49 19.98
N LEU A 154 20.71 -19.80 19.45
CA LEU A 154 20.31 -19.46 18.09
C LEU A 154 20.32 -17.95 17.81
N ASP A 155 20.10 -17.10 18.80
CA ASP A 155 20.10 -15.63 18.64
C ASP A 155 21.24 -14.91 19.37
N THR A 156 21.88 -15.57 20.35
CA THR A 156 22.95 -14.96 21.14
C THR A 156 24.35 -15.19 20.55
N ASP A 157 24.57 -16.26 19.79
CA ASP A 157 25.84 -16.48 19.07
C ASP A 157 25.81 -15.78 17.71
N ALA A 158 26.60 -14.70 17.57
CA ALA A 158 26.67 -13.92 16.35
C ALA A 158 27.36 -14.65 15.18
N VAL A 159 28.15 -15.69 15.42
CA VAL A 159 28.95 -16.37 14.39
C VAL A 159 28.27 -17.67 13.95
N ASN A 160 27.83 -18.47 14.92
CA ASN A 160 27.26 -19.79 14.67
C ASN A 160 25.75 -19.86 14.90
N GLY A 161 25.13 -18.80 15.42
CA GLY A 161 23.68 -18.68 15.52
C GLY A 161 23.01 -18.38 14.19
N LEU A 162 21.69 -18.25 14.22
CA LEU A 162 20.85 -17.96 13.08
C LEU A 162 21.29 -16.65 12.42
N GLN A 163 21.48 -16.72 11.12
CA GLN A 163 21.76 -15.59 10.25
C GLN A 163 20.51 -15.27 9.43
N ALA A 164 20.23 -13.97 9.25
CA ALA A 164 19.12 -13.46 8.49
C ALA A 164 19.62 -12.67 7.28
N ARG A 165 18.93 -12.83 6.16
CA ARG A 165 19.11 -12.07 4.93
C ARG A 165 17.74 -11.76 4.34
N LEU A 166 17.57 -10.57 3.76
CA LEU A 166 16.35 -10.20 3.05
C LEU A 166 16.67 -9.90 1.59
N GLU A 167 15.82 -10.43 0.72
CA GLU A 167 15.83 -10.14 -0.71
C GLU A 167 14.47 -9.63 -1.15
N ARG A 168 14.46 -8.79 -2.18
CA ARG A 168 13.26 -8.35 -2.87
C ARG A 168 13.23 -8.94 -4.27
N CYS A 169 12.08 -9.47 -4.68
CA CYS A 169 11.80 -9.84 -6.06
C CYS A 169 11.08 -8.69 -6.78
N SER A 170 11.32 -8.52 -8.08
CA SER A 170 10.62 -7.52 -8.90
C SER A 170 9.13 -7.81 -9.10
N GLY A 171 8.70 -9.05 -8.87
CA GLY A 171 7.30 -9.49 -8.82
C GLY A 171 7.09 -10.46 -7.65
N PRO A 172 5.94 -11.14 -7.56
CA PRO A 172 5.65 -12.01 -6.42
C PRO A 172 6.58 -13.22 -6.37
N TRP A 173 6.90 -13.66 -5.15
CA TRP A 173 7.57 -14.95 -4.94
C TRP A 173 6.58 -16.08 -5.19
N VAL A 174 6.93 -16.97 -6.12
CA VAL A 174 6.16 -18.18 -6.37
C VAL A 174 6.61 -19.25 -5.39
N GLU A 175 5.70 -19.57 -4.46
CA GLU A 175 5.89 -20.58 -3.43
C GLU A 175 5.61 -21.99 -3.98
N SER A 176 6.41 -22.96 -3.55
CA SER A 176 6.17 -24.39 -3.78
C SER A 176 6.67 -25.23 -2.60
N GLY A 177 6.26 -26.49 -2.54
CA GLY A 177 6.54 -27.38 -1.41
C GLY A 177 5.43 -27.34 -0.35
N THR A 178 5.72 -27.90 0.82
CA THR A 178 4.77 -28.02 1.93
C THR A 178 5.44 -27.59 3.21
N SER A 179 4.73 -26.83 4.05
CA SER A 179 5.25 -26.39 5.35
C SER A 179 5.77 -27.58 6.18
N PRO A 180 6.93 -27.43 6.86
CA PRO A 180 7.75 -26.22 6.97
C PRO A 180 8.74 -25.97 5.81
N ASP A 181 8.88 -26.93 4.90
CA ASP A 181 9.85 -26.97 3.79
C ASP A 181 9.31 -26.29 2.52
N LEU A 182 9.15 -24.97 2.60
CA LEU A 182 8.75 -24.13 1.48
C LEU A 182 9.96 -23.66 0.68
N SER A 183 9.81 -23.63 -0.65
CA SER A 183 10.78 -23.08 -1.59
C SER A 183 10.16 -21.96 -2.42
N TYR A 184 10.99 -21.05 -2.90
CA TYR A 184 10.53 -19.80 -3.53
C TYR A 184 11.32 -19.52 -4.80
N THR A 185 10.61 -19.14 -5.85
CA THR A 185 11.19 -18.65 -7.11
C THR A 185 10.71 -17.24 -7.39
N CYS A 186 11.62 -16.36 -7.81
CA CYS A 186 11.28 -14.98 -8.11
C CYS A 186 10.63 -14.89 -9.49
N SER A 187 9.41 -14.36 -9.57
CA SER A 187 8.71 -14.13 -10.83
C SER A 187 8.69 -12.65 -11.21
N ASP A 188 8.55 -12.35 -12.50
CA ASP A 188 8.34 -10.98 -12.99
C ASP A 188 6.84 -10.57 -13.04
N GLY A 189 5.94 -11.45 -12.56
CA GLY A 189 4.49 -11.27 -12.64
C GLY A 189 3.86 -11.49 -14.02
N ALA A 190 4.67 -11.63 -15.07
CA ALA A 190 4.25 -11.90 -16.45
C ALA A 190 4.52 -13.35 -16.90
N GLY A 191 4.96 -14.21 -15.97
CA GLY A 191 5.28 -15.62 -16.21
C GLY A 191 6.75 -15.90 -16.50
N GLY A 192 7.61 -14.88 -16.41
CA GLY A 192 9.07 -14.98 -16.51
C GLY A 192 9.78 -14.93 -15.15
N ALA A 193 11.11 -15.00 -15.21
CA ALA A 193 11.96 -14.88 -14.03
C ALA A 193 12.11 -13.40 -13.63
N GLY A 194 11.86 -13.11 -12.36
CA GLY A 194 12.02 -11.76 -11.81
C GLY A 194 13.47 -11.43 -11.46
N ALA A 195 13.75 -10.14 -11.31
CA ALA A 195 15.02 -9.65 -10.79
C ALA A 195 15.02 -9.71 -9.25
N VAL A 196 16.08 -10.29 -8.68
CA VAL A 196 16.29 -10.32 -7.23
C VAL A 196 17.26 -9.22 -6.83
N THR A 197 16.87 -8.42 -5.85
CA THR A 197 17.70 -7.38 -5.24
C THR A 197 17.92 -7.72 -3.77
N GLU A 198 19.17 -7.73 -3.30
CA GLU A 198 19.44 -7.84 -1.87
C GLU A 198 19.05 -6.54 -1.17
N VAL A 199 18.22 -6.65 -0.12
CA VAL A 199 17.75 -5.48 0.66
C VAL A 199 18.31 -5.46 2.08
N LEU A 200 18.74 -6.62 2.61
CA LEU A 200 19.51 -6.74 3.85
C LEU A 200 20.61 -7.79 3.65
N SER A 201 21.86 -7.37 3.82
CA SER A 201 23.01 -8.29 3.83
C SER A 201 22.91 -9.31 4.96
N GLU A 202 23.43 -10.52 4.74
CA GLU A 202 23.45 -11.57 5.76
C GLU A 202 24.10 -11.07 7.07
N ARG A 203 23.44 -11.34 8.20
CA ARG A 203 23.86 -10.90 9.54
C ARG A 203 23.18 -11.73 10.64
N PRO A 204 23.61 -11.65 11.90
CA PRO A 204 22.94 -12.34 13.01
C PRO A 204 21.47 -11.94 13.12
N ILE A 205 20.62 -12.90 13.51
CA ILE A 205 19.17 -12.68 13.62
C ILE A 205 18.80 -11.64 14.68
N SER A 206 19.66 -11.38 15.66
CA SER A 206 19.51 -10.31 16.66
C SER A 206 19.86 -8.95 16.07
N ILE A 207 18.91 -8.35 15.36
CA ILE A 207 19.03 -7.07 14.66
C ILE A 207 18.59 -5.95 15.61
N SER A 208 19.53 -5.45 16.40
CA SER A 208 19.36 -4.23 17.21
C SER A 208 20.71 -3.50 17.31
N PRO A 209 20.79 -2.20 16.95
CA PRO A 209 19.73 -1.29 16.50
C PRO A 209 19.11 -1.67 15.14
N PRO A 210 18.00 -1.03 14.70
CA PRO A 210 17.35 -1.35 13.43
C PRO A 210 18.33 -1.21 12.26
N ALA A 211 18.29 -2.17 11.35
CA ALA A 211 19.09 -2.14 10.14
C ALA A 211 18.29 -1.48 9.01
N ALA A 212 18.93 -0.60 8.25
CA ALA A 212 18.34 -0.02 7.05
C ALA A 212 18.15 -1.08 5.96
N LEU A 213 17.03 -1.00 5.24
CA LEU A 213 16.75 -1.81 4.07
C LEU A 213 17.02 -0.99 2.81
N ALA A 214 17.90 -1.48 1.94
CA ALA A 214 18.24 -0.82 0.69
C ALA A 214 17.35 -1.31 -0.46
N GLY A 215 17.14 -0.48 -1.49
CA GLY A 215 16.51 -0.94 -2.74
C GLY A 215 15.04 -1.33 -2.65
N MET A 216 14.33 -0.86 -1.63
CA MET A 216 12.87 -0.97 -1.50
C MET A 216 12.19 -0.13 -2.58
N ALA A 217 11.15 -0.66 -3.22
CA ALA A 217 10.41 -0.01 -4.31
C ALA A 217 9.00 0.45 -3.90
N SER A 218 8.48 0.02 -2.75
CA SER A 218 7.21 0.50 -2.19
C SER A 218 7.26 1.95 -1.67
N THR A 219 8.13 2.80 -2.21
CA THR A 219 8.30 4.19 -1.75
C THR A 219 7.08 5.06 -2.06
N ALA A 220 6.38 4.80 -3.17
CA ALA A 220 5.15 5.50 -3.52
C ALA A 220 3.91 4.80 -2.95
N PRO A 221 2.83 5.55 -2.65
CA PRO A 221 1.52 4.99 -2.30
C PRO A 221 1.06 3.89 -3.26
N GLY A 222 0.58 2.78 -2.71
CA GLY A 222 0.15 1.60 -3.46
C GLY A 222 1.27 0.69 -3.96
N GLY A 223 2.54 1.05 -3.75
CA GLY A 223 3.67 0.19 -4.08
C GLY A 223 3.81 -0.98 -3.12
N THR A 224 4.20 -2.15 -3.65
CA THR A 224 4.44 -3.37 -2.88
C THR A 224 5.83 -3.91 -3.16
N ASP A 225 6.55 -4.28 -2.10
CA ASP A 225 7.79 -5.03 -2.16
C ASP A 225 7.53 -6.49 -1.81
N HIS A 226 7.92 -7.40 -2.71
CA HIS A 226 7.83 -8.84 -2.50
C HIS A 226 9.12 -9.34 -1.87
N VAL A 227 9.10 -9.54 -0.56
CA VAL A 227 10.30 -9.80 0.24
C VAL A 227 10.41 -11.29 0.57
N LEU A 228 11.64 -11.80 0.57
CA LEU A 228 11.99 -13.13 1.03
C LEU A 228 12.96 -13.01 2.20
N LEU A 229 12.53 -13.47 3.37
CA LEU A 229 13.41 -13.74 4.50
C LEU A 229 14.08 -15.09 4.31
N THR A 230 15.40 -15.09 4.32
CA THR A 230 16.22 -16.31 4.41
C THR A 230 16.88 -16.35 5.79
N LEU A 231 16.56 -17.40 6.53
CA LEU A 231 17.22 -17.76 7.77
C LEU A 231 18.18 -18.91 7.48
N ARG A 232 19.42 -18.83 7.96
CA ARG A 232 20.40 -19.90 7.86
C ARG A 232 20.99 -20.18 9.22
N LEU A 233 21.01 -21.46 9.61
CA LEU A 233 21.87 -21.91 10.70
C LEU A 233 23.20 -22.33 10.06
N PRO A 234 24.34 -21.68 10.36
CA PRO A 234 25.63 -22.06 9.81
C PRO A 234 25.97 -23.54 10.03
N SER A 235 26.65 -24.17 9.09
CA SER A 235 27.13 -25.56 9.24
C SER A 235 28.20 -25.70 10.32
N THR A 236 28.75 -24.60 10.81
CA THR A 236 29.69 -24.52 11.94
C THR A 236 28.98 -24.55 13.30
N ALA A 237 27.64 -24.49 13.33
CA ALA A 237 26.86 -24.71 14.53
C ALA A 237 27.07 -26.15 15.02
N GLY A 238 27.74 -26.31 16.17
CA GLY A 238 27.96 -27.63 16.78
C GLY A 238 26.76 -28.12 17.58
N ASN A 239 26.91 -29.26 18.26
CA ASN A 239 25.82 -29.93 19.00
C ASN A 239 25.19 -29.08 20.12
N ALA A 240 25.83 -28.00 20.56
CA ALA A 240 25.25 -27.06 21.53
C ALA A 240 23.98 -26.36 21.00
N PHE A 241 23.81 -26.30 19.68
CA PHE A 241 22.63 -25.73 19.01
C PHE A 241 21.46 -26.72 18.89
N GLU A 242 21.65 -27.99 19.24
CA GLU A 242 20.57 -28.98 19.25
C GLU A 242 19.51 -28.63 20.30
N ASN A 243 18.23 -28.81 19.94
CA ASN A 243 17.07 -28.53 20.80
C ASN A 243 16.97 -27.09 21.34
N GLN A 244 17.74 -26.16 20.77
CA GLN A 244 17.60 -24.75 21.08
C GLN A 244 16.34 -24.18 20.44
N MET A 245 15.69 -23.24 21.11
CA MET A 245 14.50 -22.57 20.62
C MET A 245 14.57 -21.09 20.93
N THR A 246 14.41 -20.27 19.89
CA THR A 246 14.26 -18.83 20.01
C THR A 246 12.94 -18.41 19.38
N SER A 247 12.20 -17.54 20.04
CA SER A 247 11.04 -16.87 19.45
C SER A 247 11.34 -15.39 19.22
N ILE A 248 11.02 -14.90 18.03
CA ILE A 248 11.44 -13.59 17.54
C ILE A 248 10.25 -12.89 16.87
N THR A 249 10.07 -11.61 17.20
CA THR A 249 9.18 -10.70 16.47
C THR A 249 10.00 -9.87 15.49
N TYR A 250 9.55 -9.81 14.24
CA TYR A 250 10.10 -8.90 13.23
C TYR A 250 9.29 -7.60 13.22
N THR A 251 9.99 -6.46 13.24
CA THR A 251 9.38 -5.14 13.13
C THR A 251 9.96 -4.43 11.93
N PHE A 252 9.09 -3.96 11.04
CA PHE A 252 9.43 -3.16 9.88
C PHE A 252 8.88 -1.76 10.06
N ASP A 253 9.73 -0.76 9.89
CA ASP A 253 9.36 0.65 9.98
C ASP A 253 9.67 1.34 8.66
N ALA A 254 8.86 2.35 8.32
CA ALA A 254 9.06 3.21 7.16
C ALA A 254 8.85 4.68 7.55
N SER A 255 9.65 5.58 6.99
CA SER A 255 9.64 7.03 7.31
C SER A 255 9.73 7.90 6.07
#